data_AF-A0A6I9Q3C4-F1
#
_entry.id   AF-A0A6I9Q3C4-F1
#
_cell.length_a   1.000
_cell.length_b   1.000
_cell.length_c   1.000
_cell.angle_alpha   90.00
_cell.angle_beta   90.00
_cell.angle_gamma   90.00
#
_symmetry.space_group_name_H-M   'P 1'
#
loop_
_entity.id
_entity.type
_entity.pdbx_description
1 polymer ?
#
loop_
_entity_poly.entity_id
_entity_poly.type
_entity_poly.pdbx_seq_one_letter_code
_entity_poly.pdbx_strand_id
1 'polypeptide(L)'
;WRTKQNLDFSFLMLYAHDKGRFYVQLEDDVVAKAGYFNNMKTFATLNDSKQWLFLEFSQLGFIGKMFRTGDLPMITEFFLMFHKDKPVDWLLDHILWVKACNPEKDADKDFGKQALYQVHSNPAAEVSSSLKHYQQHSLERAYTGKDFFWALTPIKNDYILFNFTQPINIT
;
A
#
# COMPACT_ATOMS: atom_id res chain seq x y z
N TRP A 1 -3.31 -14.33 6.05
CA TRP A 1 -2.43 -14.83 4.99
C TRP A 1 -1.90 -13.70 4.10
N ARG A 2 -2.72 -12.77 3.62
CA ARG A 2 -2.29 -11.61 2.77
C ARG A 2 -1.16 -10.78 3.38
N THR A 3 -1.26 -10.44 4.66
CA THR A 3 -0.18 -9.72 5.38
C THR A 3 1.11 -10.51 5.43
N LYS A 4 1.02 -11.82 5.67
CA LYS A 4 2.18 -12.71 5.66
C LYS A 4 2.81 -12.75 4.27
N GLN A 5 2.01 -12.89 3.22
CA GLN A 5 2.47 -12.89 1.84
C GLN A 5 3.20 -11.59 1.47
N ASN A 6 2.65 -10.43 1.84
CA ASN A 6 3.33 -9.14 1.66
C ASN A 6 4.72 -9.13 2.32
N LEU A 7 4.82 -9.57 3.57
CA LEU A 7 6.09 -9.61 4.31
C LEU A 7 7.08 -10.62 3.71
N ASP A 8 6.61 -11.82 3.35
CA ASP A 8 7.41 -12.89 2.77
C ASP A 8 7.99 -12.43 1.41
N PHE A 9 7.16 -11.83 0.55
CA PHE A 9 7.60 -11.31 -0.75
C PHE A 9 8.55 -10.13 -0.60
N SER A 10 8.25 -9.16 0.27
CA SER A 10 9.15 -8.04 0.54
C SER A 10 10.52 -8.50 1.04
N PHE A 11 10.55 -9.49 1.94
CA PHE A 11 11.80 -10.07 2.42
C PHE A 11 12.62 -10.71 1.29
N LEU A 12 11.99 -11.53 0.45
CA LEU A 12 12.66 -12.18 -0.68
C LEU A 12 13.18 -11.17 -1.71
N MET A 13 12.39 -10.15 -2.03
CA MET A 13 12.76 -9.08 -2.95
C MET A 13 13.97 -8.28 -2.43
N LEU A 14 13.96 -7.89 -1.15
CA LEU A 14 15.08 -7.20 -0.52
C LEU A 14 16.34 -8.07 -0.49
N TYR A 15 16.20 -9.37 -0.15
CA TYR A 15 17.31 -10.31 -0.17
C TYR A 15 17.93 -10.45 -1.57
N ALA A 16 17.11 -10.41 -2.62
CA ALA A 16 17.56 -10.58 -4.00
C ALA A 16 18.07 -9.30 -4.68
N HIS A 17 17.91 -8.12 -4.04
CA HIS A 17 18.25 -6.81 -4.61
C HIS A 17 19.68 -6.72 -5.17
N ASP A 18 20.66 -7.37 -4.53
CA ASP A 18 22.06 -7.34 -4.94
C ASP A 18 22.52 -8.60 -5.69
N LYS A 19 21.61 -9.53 -6.00
CA LYS A 19 21.96 -10.88 -6.49
C LYS A 19 21.82 -11.08 -7.99
N GLY A 20 21.28 -10.10 -8.70
CA GLY A 20 21.06 -10.20 -10.13
C GLY A 20 20.66 -8.87 -10.75
N ARG A 21 20.43 -8.90 -12.07
CA ARG A 21 19.91 -7.76 -12.83
C ARG A 21 18.38 -7.69 -12.80
N PHE A 22 17.74 -8.85 -12.77
CA PHE A 22 16.29 -9.00 -12.77
C PHE A 22 15.88 -9.94 -11.63
N TYR A 23 14.72 -9.65 -11.05
CA TYR A 23 14.03 -10.48 -10.08
C TYR A 23 12.71 -10.97 -10.67
N VAL A 24 12.33 -12.21 -10.42
CA VAL A 24 11.03 -12.77 -10.82
C VAL A 24 10.39 -13.45 -9.62
N GLN A 25 9.14 -13.08 -9.29
CA GLN A 25 8.38 -13.80 -8.27
C GLN A 25 7.71 -15.03 -8.89
N LEU A 26 7.97 -16.20 -8.32
CA LEU A 26 7.28 -17.46 -8.64
C LEU A 26 6.81 -18.12 -7.35
N GLU A 27 5.90 -19.08 -7.48
CA GLU A 27 5.45 -19.98 -6.40
C GLU A 27 5.95 -21.40 -6.69
N ASP A 28 5.94 -22.25 -5.66
CA ASP A 28 6.48 -23.62 -5.70
C ASP A 28 5.57 -24.59 -6.46
N ASP A 29 4.30 -24.25 -6.66
CA ASP A 29 3.29 -25.07 -7.33
C ASP A 29 3.06 -24.70 -8.82
N VAL A 30 4.01 -23.99 -9.44
CA VAL A 30 3.91 -23.53 -10.83
C VAL A 30 4.59 -24.51 -11.80
N VAL A 31 3.87 -24.91 -12.84
CA VAL A 31 4.43 -25.66 -13.99
C VAL A 31 4.61 -24.72 -15.18
N ALA A 32 5.85 -24.48 -15.57
CA ALA A 32 6.18 -23.60 -16.69
C ALA A 32 6.06 -24.29 -18.05
N LYS A 33 5.63 -23.54 -19.07
CA LYS A 33 5.65 -24.01 -20.47
C LYS A 33 7.09 -24.22 -20.95
N ALA A 34 7.30 -25.16 -21.87
CA ALA A 34 8.61 -25.34 -22.51
C ALA A 34 9.16 -24.01 -23.07
N GLY A 35 10.42 -23.70 -22.77
CA GLY A 35 11.09 -22.46 -23.20
C GLY A 35 10.81 -21.22 -22.36
N TYR A 36 9.99 -21.31 -21.30
CA TYR A 36 9.57 -20.16 -20.48
C TYR A 36 10.74 -19.27 -20.00
N PHE A 37 11.77 -19.88 -19.39
CA PHE A 37 12.95 -19.14 -18.91
C PHE A 37 13.70 -18.39 -20.02
N ASN A 38 13.97 -19.07 -21.15
CA ASN A 38 14.68 -18.45 -22.27
C ASN A 38 13.88 -17.30 -22.87
N ASN A 39 12.56 -17.46 -22.99
CA ASN A 39 11.67 -16.41 -23.48
C ASN A 39 11.67 -15.20 -22.54
N MET A 40 11.55 -15.41 -21.22
CA MET A 40 11.65 -14.34 -20.23
C MET A 40 12.97 -13.58 -20.32
N LYS A 41 14.09 -14.30 -20.30
CA LYS A 41 15.43 -13.70 -20.37
C LYS A 41 15.65 -12.90 -21.65
N THR A 42 15.22 -13.46 -22.78
CA THR A 42 15.35 -12.82 -24.09
C THR A 42 14.51 -11.55 -24.17
N PHE A 43 13.24 -11.64 -23.78
CA PHE A 43 12.32 -10.50 -23.78
C PHE A 43 12.78 -9.37 -22.85
N ALA A 44 13.23 -9.71 -21.63
CA ALA A 44 13.76 -8.74 -20.67
C ALA A 44 15.01 -8.04 -21.22
N THR A 45 15.94 -8.79 -21.81
CA THR A 45 17.17 -8.23 -22.38
C THR A 45 16.88 -7.32 -23.59
N LEU A 46 15.95 -7.71 -24.46
CA LEU A 46 15.56 -6.91 -25.63
C LEU A 46 14.86 -5.60 -25.26
N ASN A 47 14.19 -5.56 -24.10
CA ASN A 47 13.47 -4.38 -23.62
C ASN A 47 14.23 -3.62 -22.53
N ASP A 48 15.46 -3.99 -22.21
CA ASP A 48 16.16 -3.44 -21.05
C ASP A 48 16.37 -1.92 -21.13
N SER A 49 16.61 -1.39 -22.34
CA SER A 49 16.76 0.05 -22.60
C SER A 49 15.45 0.84 -22.54
N LYS A 50 14.30 0.18 -22.54
CA LYS A 50 12.99 0.84 -22.48
C LYS A 50 12.59 1.12 -21.05
N GLN A 51 11.80 2.17 -20.84
CA GLN A 51 11.19 2.44 -19.54
C GLN A 51 9.99 1.51 -19.32
N TRP A 52 10.00 0.78 -18.21
CA TRP A 52 8.92 -0.10 -17.75
C TRP A 52 9.05 -0.33 -16.25
N LEU A 53 7.92 -0.49 -15.55
CA LEU A 53 7.89 -0.75 -14.10
C LEU A 53 8.13 -2.23 -13.78
N PHE A 54 7.41 -3.12 -14.46
CA PHE A 54 7.60 -4.56 -14.40
C PHE A 54 7.20 -5.21 -15.73
N LEU A 55 7.66 -6.43 -15.95
CA LEU A 55 7.22 -7.28 -17.07
C LEU A 55 6.39 -8.44 -16.51
N GLU A 56 5.33 -8.81 -17.22
CA GLU A 56 4.41 -9.87 -16.81
C GLU A 56 4.55 -11.11 -17.69
N PHE A 57 4.69 -12.28 -17.06
CA PHE A 57 4.79 -13.57 -17.75
C PHE A 57 3.77 -14.59 -17.23
N SER A 58 2.79 -14.15 -16.44
CA SER A 58 1.64 -14.94 -15.98
C SER A 58 0.46 -14.01 -15.70
N GLN A 59 -0.74 -14.48 -16.02
CA GLN A 59 -2.00 -13.77 -15.78
C GLN A 59 -2.55 -14.01 -14.35
N LEU A 60 -1.90 -14.87 -13.57
CA LEU A 60 -2.33 -15.25 -12.22
C LEU A 60 -1.68 -14.35 -11.18
N GLY A 61 -2.41 -13.32 -10.75
CA GLY A 61 -2.01 -12.43 -9.65
C GLY A 61 -0.55 -11.95 -9.79
N PHE A 62 0.23 -12.12 -8.73
CA PHE A 62 1.59 -11.60 -8.61
C PHE A 62 2.65 -12.56 -9.19
N ILE A 63 2.26 -13.78 -9.54
CA ILE A 63 3.15 -14.79 -10.09
C ILE A 63 3.68 -14.30 -11.45
N GLY A 64 4.94 -14.60 -11.75
CA GLY A 64 5.56 -14.28 -13.04
C GLY A 64 5.77 -12.78 -13.28
N LYS A 65 5.72 -11.96 -12.23
CA LYS A 65 6.07 -10.54 -12.28
C LYS A 65 7.59 -10.40 -12.18
N MET A 66 8.17 -9.74 -13.18
CA MET A 66 9.62 -9.49 -13.27
C MET A 66 9.92 -8.01 -13.06
N PHE A 67 10.92 -7.74 -12.24
CA PHE A 67 11.36 -6.39 -11.89
C PHE A 67 12.86 -6.22 -12.16
N ARG A 68 13.32 -4.98 -12.38
CA ARG A 68 14.74 -4.68 -12.23
C ARG A 68 15.06 -4.73 -10.75
N THR A 69 16.19 -5.34 -10.40
CA THR A 69 16.60 -5.44 -9.00
C THR A 69 16.82 -4.07 -8.36
N GLY A 70 17.28 -3.08 -9.14
CA GLY A 70 17.43 -1.69 -8.71
C GLY A 70 16.13 -1.01 -8.26
N ASP A 71 14.98 -1.46 -8.75
CA ASP A 71 13.67 -0.89 -8.40
C ASP A 71 13.05 -1.57 -7.16
N LEU A 72 13.59 -2.71 -6.73
CA LEU A 72 13.03 -3.50 -5.62
C LEU A 72 12.93 -2.71 -4.31
N PRO A 73 13.92 -1.91 -3.85
CA PRO A 73 13.81 -1.20 -2.57
C PRO A 73 12.56 -0.32 -2.52
N MET A 74 12.31 0.50 -3.55
CA MET A 74 11.12 1.36 -3.64
C MET A 74 9.81 0.57 -3.62
N ILE A 75 9.75 -0.53 -4.38
CA ILE A 75 8.55 -1.38 -4.44
C ILE A 75 8.29 -2.05 -3.09
N THR A 76 9.34 -2.59 -2.47
CA THR A 76 9.22 -3.29 -1.18
C THR A 76 8.88 -2.35 -0.03
N GLU A 77 9.41 -1.13 -0.01
CA GLU A 77 9.02 -0.09 0.95
C GLU A 77 7.52 0.21 0.86
N PHE A 78 6.99 0.37 -0.36
CA PHE A 78 5.56 0.58 -0.56
C PHE A 78 4.73 -0.63 -0.09
N PHE A 79 5.16 -1.86 -0.39
CA PHE A 79 4.49 -3.05 0.11
C PHE A 79 4.49 -3.13 1.63
N LEU A 80 5.61 -2.77 2.27
CA LEU A 80 5.74 -2.76 3.72
C LEU A 80 4.87 -1.67 4.38
N MET A 81 4.71 -0.50 3.76
CA MET A 81 3.82 0.55 4.27
C MET A 81 2.37 0.08 4.41
N PHE A 82 1.87 -0.68 3.44
CA PHE A 82 0.45 -1.07 3.34
C PHE A 82 0.22 -2.58 3.52
N HIS A 83 1.19 -3.30 4.10
CA HIS A 83 1.19 -4.76 4.18
C HIS A 83 -0.03 -5.35 4.90
N LYS A 84 -0.69 -4.57 5.78
CA LYS A 84 -1.90 -4.98 6.50
C LYS A 84 -3.20 -4.63 5.77
N ASP A 85 -3.15 -3.67 4.85
CA ASP A 85 -4.35 -3.03 4.32
C ASP A 85 -4.82 -3.69 3.01
N LYS A 86 -3.89 -4.09 2.15
CA LYS A 86 -4.20 -4.65 0.82
C LYS A 86 -3.29 -5.83 0.46
N PRO A 87 -3.77 -6.77 -0.38
CA PRO A 87 -2.92 -7.81 -0.96
C PRO A 87 -1.85 -7.21 -1.89
N VAL A 88 -0.76 -7.94 -2.08
CA VAL A 88 0.43 -7.48 -2.83
C VAL A 88 0.10 -7.09 -4.28
N ASP A 89 -0.81 -7.82 -4.93
CA ASP A 89 -1.27 -7.55 -6.29
C ASP A 89 -1.85 -6.15 -6.42
N TRP A 90 -2.76 -5.80 -5.51
CA TRP A 90 -3.43 -4.50 -5.52
C TRP A 90 -2.47 -3.38 -5.16
N LEU A 91 -1.50 -3.65 -4.29
CA LEU A 91 -0.44 -2.68 -3.99
C LEU A 91 0.42 -2.42 -5.22
N LEU A 92 0.76 -3.45 -6.00
CA LEU A 92 1.48 -3.28 -7.26
C LEU A 92 0.65 -2.50 -8.29
N ASP A 93 -0.65 -2.78 -8.40
CA ASP A 93 -1.57 -2.03 -9.27
C ASP A 93 -1.61 -0.55 -8.88
N HIS A 94 -1.60 -0.24 -7.58
CA HIS A 94 -1.51 1.14 -7.10
C HIS A 94 -0.19 1.81 -7.50
N ILE A 95 0.96 1.13 -7.36
CA ILE A 95 2.25 1.66 -7.83
C ILE A 95 2.19 1.93 -9.33
N LEU A 96 1.67 0.98 -10.12
CA LEU A 96 1.55 1.11 -11.56
C LEU A 96 0.65 2.29 -11.94
N TRP A 97 -0.52 2.42 -11.32
CA TRP A 97 -1.44 3.52 -11.57
C TRP A 97 -0.82 4.87 -11.24
N VAL A 98 -0.05 4.99 -10.16
CA VAL A 98 0.60 6.26 -9.79
C VAL A 98 1.82 6.57 -10.67
N LYS A 99 2.62 5.56 -11.04
CA LYS A 99 3.91 5.74 -11.73
C LYS A 99 3.79 5.73 -13.26
N ALA A 100 2.85 4.98 -13.81
CA ALA A 100 2.69 4.79 -15.24
C ALA A 100 1.48 5.54 -15.80
N CYS A 101 0.36 5.56 -15.08
CA CYS A 101 -0.71 6.50 -15.40
C CYS A 101 -0.37 7.84 -14.76
N ASN A 102 -0.60 8.94 -15.45
CA ASN A 102 -0.43 10.26 -14.87
C ASN A 102 -1.82 10.82 -14.58
N PRO A 103 -2.46 10.43 -13.46
CA PRO A 103 -3.83 10.84 -13.17
C PRO A 103 -4.00 12.36 -13.04
N GLU A 104 -2.91 13.13 -12.88
CA GLU A 104 -2.93 14.59 -12.91
C GLU A 104 -2.81 15.17 -14.33
N LYS A 105 -2.07 14.51 -15.25
CA LYS A 105 -1.99 14.93 -16.67
C LYS A 105 -3.16 14.41 -17.51
N ASP A 106 -3.66 13.23 -17.19
CA ASP A 106 -4.81 12.59 -17.83
C ASP A 106 -6.07 12.75 -16.97
N ALA A 107 -6.04 13.65 -15.98
CA ALA A 107 -7.19 14.04 -15.18
C ALA A 107 -8.33 14.42 -16.12
N ASP A 108 -9.34 13.54 -16.16
CA ASP A 108 -10.70 13.91 -16.44
C ASP A 108 -11.00 15.26 -15.76
N LYS A 109 -11.75 16.15 -16.42
CA LYS A 109 -11.98 17.55 -15.96
C LYS A 109 -12.68 17.65 -14.60
N ASP A 110 -12.96 16.51 -13.98
CA ASP A 110 -13.65 16.32 -12.72
C ASP A 110 -12.77 15.67 -11.63
N PHE A 111 -11.54 15.22 -11.92
CA PHE A 111 -10.65 14.67 -10.89
C PHE A 111 -10.13 15.82 -10.01
N GLY A 112 -10.59 15.83 -8.74
CA GLY A 112 -10.41 16.95 -7.81
C GLY A 112 -11.68 17.75 -7.51
N LYS A 113 -12.80 17.51 -8.22
CA LYS A 113 -14.12 18.11 -7.86
C LYS A 113 -14.83 17.36 -6.74
N GLN A 114 -14.44 16.12 -6.45
CA GLN A 114 -14.86 15.45 -5.23
C GLN A 114 -13.92 15.84 -4.10
N ALA A 115 -14.46 16.53 -3.10
CA ALA A 115 -13.82 16.67 -1.81
C ALA A 115 -13.59 15.27 -1.22
N LEU A 116 -12.38 14.73 -1.39
CA LEU A 116 -11.95 13.45 -0.83
C LEU A 116 -11.93 13.48 0.71
N TYR A 117 -11.99 14.69 1.28
CA TYR A 117 -12.20 14.95 2.68
C TYR A 117 -13.59 15.58 2.87
N GLN A 118 -14.53 14.79 3.39
CA GLN A 118 -15.73 15.34 4.02
C GLN A 118 -15.40 15.60 5.48
N VAL A 119 -15.44 16.86 5.90
CA VAL A 119 -15.37 17.22 7.31
C VAL A 119 -16.55 16.57 8.01
N HIS A 120 -16.28 15.62 8.90
CA HIS A 120 -17.30 15.09 9.81
C HIS A 120 -17.81 16.21 10.72
N SER A 121 -19.11 16.49 10.65
CA SER A 121 -19.78 17.44 11.55
C SER A 121 -20.05 16.76 12.89
N ASN A 122 -19.01 16.63 13.70
CA ASN A 122 -19.15 16.03 15.02
C ASN A 122 -19.99 16.94 15.94
N PRO A 123 -20.90 16.35 16.73
CA PRO A 123 -21.62 17.09 17.76
C PRO A 123 -20.66 17.75 18.76
N ALA A 124 -21.14 18.69 19.57
CA ALA A 124 -20.31 19.24 20.64
C ALA A 124 -20.08 18.17 21.73
N ALA A 125 -18.82 17.83 21.99
CA ALA A 125 -18.43 16.94 23.07
C ALA A 125 -17.07 17.32 23.63
N GLU A 126 -16.88 17.08 24.93
CA GLU A 126 -15.55 17.02 25.52
C GLU A 126 -14.96 15.64 25.25
N VAL A 127 -13.79 15.61 24.62
CA VAL A 127 -13.12 14.35 24.27
C VAL A 127 -11.87 14.16 25.10
N SER A 128 -11.70 12.95 25.64
CA SER A 128 -10.50 12.59 26.38
C SER A 128 -10.12 11.14 26.11
N SER A 129 -8.85 10.81 26.29
CA SER A 129 -8.35 9.45 26.09
C SER A 129 -7.15 9.21 27.00
N SER A 130 -7.04 8.01 27.55
CA SER A 130 -5.83 7.58 28.27
C SER A 130 -4.72 7.10 27.31
N LEU A 131 -5.08 6.78 26.06
CA LEU A 131 -4.11 6.30 25.09
C LEU A 131 -3.11 7.40 24.73
N LYS A 132 -1.82 7.07 24.77
CA LYS A 132 -0.75 7.97 24.36
C LYS A 132 -0.75 8.14 22.84
N HIS A 133 -1.02 9.36 22.38
CA HIS A 133 -0.98 9.68 20.95
C HIS A 133 0.45 9.73 20.41
N TYR A 134 0.62 9.35 19.15
CA TYR A 134 1.86 9.45 18.40
C TYR A 134 1.99 10.86 17.82
N GLN A 135 3.09 11.54 18.15
CA GLN A 135 3.35 12.91 17.73
C GLN A 135 2.14 13.84 17.99
N GLN A 136 1.75 14.65 17.00
CA GLN A 136 0.62 15.57 17.07
C GLN A 136 -0.76 14.96 16.74
N HIS A 137 -0.89 13.65 16.50
CA HIS A 137 -2.14 13.04 16.04
C HIS A 137 -3.10 12.72 17.21
N SER A 138 -3.57 13.77 17.89
CA SER A 138 -4.41 13.68 19.10
C SER A 138 -5.90 13.45 18.81
N LEU A 139 -6.63 12.95 19.81
CA LEU A 139 -8.08 12.70 19.72
C LEU A 139 -8.87 13.99 19.45
N GLU A 140 -8.48 15.10 20.07
CA GLU A 140 -9.09 16.41 19.86
C GLU A 140 -9.00 16.87 18.40
N ARG A 141 -7.84 16.64 17.76
CA ARG A 141 -7.63 17.01 16.37
C ARG A 141 -8.45 16.14 15.42
N ALA A 142 -8.59 14.85 15.74
CA ALA A 142 -9.52 13.97 15.03
C ALA A 142 -10.97 14.45 15.16
N TYR A 143 -11.39 14.77 16.39
CA TYR A 143 -12.76 15.18 16.68
C TYR A 143 -13.13 16.52 16.05
N THR A 144 -12.20 17.46 15.99
CA THR A 144 -12.41 18.78 15.35
C THR A 144 -12.17 18.76 13.83
N GLY A 145 -11.90 17.59 13.25
CA GLY A 145 -11.65 17.47 11.81
C GLY A 145 -10.39 18.22 11.35
N LYS A 146 -9.40 18.38 12.22
CA LYS A 146 -8.10 19.00 11.89
C LYS A 146 -7.07 17.97 11.43
N ASP A 147 -7.23 16.71 11.83
CA ASP A 147 -6.28 15.62 11.64
C ASP A 147 -6.96 14.25 11.89
N PHE A 148 -6.20 13.18 12.08
CA PHE A 148 -6.65 11.88 12.61
C PHE A 148 -6.09 11.59 14.02
N PHE A 149 -6.63 10.58 14.69
CA PHE A 149 -6.11 10.08 15.98
C PHE A 149 -5.23 8.86 15.75
N TRP A 150 -3.96 8.94 16.15
CA TRP A 150 -3.04 7.81 16.12
C TRP A 150 -2.48 7.61 17.51
N ALA A 151 -2.79 6.47 18.12
CA ALA A 151 -2.28 6.11 19.44
C ALA A 151 -1.32 4.92 19.39
N LEU A 152 -0.50 4.80 20.44
CA LEU A 152 0.28 3.60 20.70
C LEU A 152 -0.63 2.43 21.10
N THR A 153 -0.06 1.22 21.16
CA THR A 153 -0.80 -0.01 21.50
C THR A 153 -1.55 0.14 22.84
N PRO A 154 -2.89 -0.03 22.85
CA PRO A 154 -3.68 0.09 24.07
C PRO A 154 -3.30 -0.97 25.10
N ILE A 155 -3.35 -0.61 26.38
CA ILE A 155 -3.21 -1.53 27.51
C ILE A 155 -4.56 -1.75 28.20
N LYS A 156 -4.61 -2.74 29.10
CA LYS A 156 -5.82 -3.03 29.88
C LYS A 156 -6.29 -1.76 30.62
N ASN A 157 -7.57 -1.44 30.47
CA ASN A 157 -8.26 -0.26 31.02
C ASN A 157 -8.00 1.08 30.30
N ASP A 158 -7.34 1.07 29.14
CA ASP A 158 -7.32 2.27 28.31
C ASP A 158 -8.72 2.63 27.80
N TYR A 159 -8.98 3.93 27.65
CA TYR A 159 -10.28 4.45 27.24
C TYR A 159 -10.16 5.60 26.25
N ILE A 160 -11.20 5.72 25.43
CA ILE A 160 -11.56 6.93 24.70
C ILE A 160 -12.94 7.32 25.21
N LEU A 161 -13.09 8.56 25.67
CA LEU A 161 -14.30 9.07 26.28
C LEU A 161 -14.78 10.28 25.47
N PHE A 162 -16.03 10.19 25.02
CA PHE A 162 -16.78 11.30 24.44
C PHE A 162 -17.86 11.70 25.45
N ASN A 163 -17.76 12.89 26.00
CA ASN A 163 -18.71 13.43 26.95
C ASN A 163 -19.57 14.49 26.27
N PHE A 164 -20.81 14.14 25.96
CA PHE A 164 -21.79 15.05 25.35
C PHE A 164 -22.49 15.86 26.44
N THR A 165 -22.48 17.18 26.31
CA THR A 165 -23.12 18.08 27.30
C THR A 165 -24.64 18.02 27.26
N GLN A 166 -25.22 17.50 26.17
CA GLN A 166 -26.66 17.29 26.00
C GLN A 166 -26.91 15.90 25.40
N PRO A 167 -28.08 15.29 25.64
CA PRO A 167 -28.48 14.06 24.95
C PRO A 167 -28.53 14.27 23.43
N ILE A 168 -27.83 13.43 22.68
CA ILE A 168 -27.71 13.53 21.22
C ILE A 168 -28.08 12.19 20.60
N ASN A 169 -28.86 12.24 19.52
CA ASN A 169 -29.14 11.09 18.68
C ASN A 169 -27.96 10.86 17.74
N ILE A 170 -27.25 9.76 17.92
CA ILE A 170 -26.18 9.32 17.04
C ILE A 170 -26.81 8.37 16.02
N THR A 171 -26.89 8.80 14.76
CA THR A 171 -27.38 8.00 13.62
C THR A 171 -26.25 7.51 12.76
#